data_AF-A0A2N7QA81-F1
#
_entry.id   AF-A0A2N7QA81-F1
#
_cell.length_a   1.000
_cell.length_b   1.000
_cell.length_c   1.000
_cell.angle_alpha   90.00
_cell.angle_beta   90.00
_cell.angle_gamma   90.00
#
_symmetry.space_group_name_H-M   'P 1'
#
loop_
_entity.id
_entity.type
_entity.pdbx_description
1 polymer ?
#
loop_
_entity_poly.entity_id
_entity_poly.type
_entity_poly.pdbx_seq_one_letter_code
_entity_poly.pdbx_strand_id
1 'polypeptide(L)'
;MKKQLFSSIIFSLIFLFFTTVVIFAQENDQSKLERNIRENIFTLRALRMTQALELTQEQTAVIFPELSRAEKDKAGWQHELAEEIKNLRQMVKENKASAEEYENEIAKIRELRKKIQAREQTFEEFLFKQLTPVQKAKYIIFNLDFNRGLMERMNRARMLGSKMK
;
A
#
# COMPACT_ATOMS: atom_id res chain seq x y z
N MET A 1 -14.92 58.45 1.49
CA MET A 1 -15.27 57.17 2.15
C MET A 1 -15.37 55.95 1.22
N LYS A 2 -15.69 56.04 -0.08
CA LYS A 2 -15.85 54.85 -0.95
C LYS A 2 -14.54 54.09 -1.31
N LYS A 3 -13.37 54.75 -1.31
CA LYS A 3 -12.07 54.11 -1.64
C LYS A 3 -11.53 53.16 -0.56
N GLN A 4 -11.81 53.41 0.72
CA GLN A 4 -11.35 52.54 1.83
C GLN A 4 -12.16 51.24 1.93
N LEU A 5 -13.44 51.26 1.54
CA LEU A 5 -14.29 50.06 1.47
C LEU A 5 -13.84 49.10 0.36
N PHE A 6 -13.44 49.61 -0.81
CA PHE A 6 -12.92 48.78 -1.90
C PHE A 6 -11.60 48.08 -1.56
N SER A 7 -10.70 48.75 -0.85
CA SER A 7 -9.40 48.18 -0.45
C SER A 7 -9.54 47.04 0.57
N SER A 8 -10.53 47.11 1.46
CA SER A 8 -10.77 46.05 2.47
C SER A 8 -11.42 44.79 1.86
N ILE A 9 -12.25 44.96 0.83
CA ILE A 9 -12.88 43.85 0.10
C ILE A 9 -11.82 43.06 -0.70
N ILE A 10 -10.88 43.75 -1.34
CA ILE A 10 -9.77 43.12 -2.08
C ILE A 10 -8.85 42.35 -1.13
N PHE A 11 -8.54 42.89 0.05
CA PHE A 11 -7.70 42.21 1.05
C PHE A 11 -8.39 40.95 1.61
N SER A 12 -9.71 40.99 1.82
CA SER A 12 -10.50 39.84 2.26
C SER A 12 -10.59 38.72 1.20
N LEU A 13 -10.70 39.08 -0.09
CA LEU A 13 -10.69 38.14 -1.21
C LEU A 13 -9.33 37.43 -1.38
N ILE A 14 -8.20 38.12 -1.16
CA ILE A 14 -6.86 37.54 -1.22
C ILE A 14 -6.61 36.58 -0.05
N PHE A 15 -7.13 36.89 1.15
CA PHE A 15 -7.04 36.01 2.32
C PHE A 15 -7.87 34.73 2.14
N LEU A 16 -9.03 34.82 1.50
CA LEU A 16 -9.89 33.67 1.19
C LEU A 16 -9.23 32.75 0.14
N PHE A 17 -8.48 33.30 -0.81
CA PHE A 17 -7.71 32.51 -1.79
C PHE A 17 -6.56 31.72 -1.14
N PHE A 18 -5.86 32.29 -0.16
CA PHE A 18 -4.74 31.63 0.53
C PHE A 18 -5.15 30.40 1.35
N THR A 19 -6.39 30.35 1.85
CA THR A 19 -6.87 29.17 2.61
C THR A 19 -7.15 27.95 1.74
N THR A 20 -7.44 28.14 0.45
CA THR A 20 -7.74 27.01 -0.47
C THR A 20 -6.49 26.26 -0.92
N VAL A 21 -5.32 26.90 -0.94
CA VAL A 21 -4.05 26.28 -1.39
C VAL A 21 -3.50 25.28 -0.37
N VAL A 22 -3.77 25.48 0.92
CA VAL A 22 -3.25 24.60 2.00
C VAL A 22 -3.91 23.21 1.98
N ILE A 23 -5.16 23.11 1.53
CA ILE A 23 -5.92 21.85 1.55
C ILE A 23 -5.40 20.85 0.50
N PHE A 24 -4.91 21.33 -0.66
CA PHE A 24 -4.36 20.47 -1.71
C PHE A 24 -2.92 19.99 -1.47
N ALA A 25 -2.18 20.61 -0.55
CA ALA A 25 -0.79 20.24 -0.28
C ALA A 25 -0.64 18.98 0.60
N GLN A 26 -1.67 18.64 1.39
CA GLN A 26 -1.57 17.59 2.41
C GLN A 26 -1.78 16.16 1.87
N GLU A 27 -2.48 16.01 0.74
CA GLU A 27 -2.78 14.71 0.11
C GLU A 27 -1.58 14.12 -0.67
N ASN A 28 -0.67 14.98 -1.14
CA ASN A 28 0.49 14.58 -1.95
C ASN A 28 1.65 14.02 -1.10
N ASP A 29 1.73 14.38 0.18
CA ASP A 29 2.88 14.01 1.03
C ASP A 29 2.71 12.61 1.67
N GLN A 30 1.48 12.26 2.07
CA GLN A 30 1.17 10.93 2.61
C GLN A 30 1.30 9.83 1.56
N SER A 31 0.79 10.05 0.35
CA SER A 31 0.89 9.09 -0.76
C SER A 31 2.34 8.82 -1.18
N LYS A 32 3.20 9.84 -1.18
CA LYS A 32 4.65 9.69 -1.41
C LYS A 32 5.33 8.89 -0.31
N LEU A 33 5.01 9.16 0.96
CA LEU A 33 5.58 8.42 2.08
C LEU A 33 5.20 6.93 2.02
N GLU A 34 3.94 6.62 1.76
CA GLU A 34 3.48 5.23 1.64
C GLU A 34 4.15 4.49 0.49
N ARG A 35 4.31 5.16 -0.65
CA ARG A 35 5.04 4.63 -1.80
C ARG A 35 6.49 4.33 -1.45
N ASN A 36 7.19 5.27 -0.81
CA ASN A 36 8.59 5.08 -0.40
C ASN A 36 8.75 3.93 0.59
N ILE A 37 7.84 3.80 1.57
CA ILE A 37 7.86 2.67 2.52
C ILE A 37 7.69 1.34 1.79
N ARG A 38 6.74 1.27 0.85
CA ARG A 38 6.50 0.07 0.03
C ARG A 38 7.73 -0.30 -0.80
N GLU A 39 8.30 0.66 -1.52
CA GLU A 39 9.50 0.44 -2.34
C GLU A 39 10.69 -0.04 -1.48
N ASN A 40 10.84 0.50 -0.27
CA ASN A 40 11.85 0.07 0.69
C ASN A 40 11.59 -1.36 1.20
N ILE A 41 10.34 -1.71 1.52
CA ILE A 41 9.97 -3.07 1.96
C ILE A 41 10.22 -4.07 0.82
N PHE A 42 9.84 -3.73 -0.41
CA PHE A 42 10.09 -4.53 -1.59
C PHE A 42 11.58 -4.80 -1.78
N THR A 43 12.39 -3.74 -1.76
CA THR A 43 13.85 -3.82 -1.89
C THR A 43 14.46 -4.70 -0.80
N LEU A 44 14.01 -4.50 0.44
CA LEU A 44 14.44 -5.32 1.57
C LEU A 44 14.07 -6.81 1.39
N ARG A 45 12.84 -7.10 0.94
CA ARG A 45 12.37 -8.48 0.69
C ARG A 45 13.23 -9.13 -0.39
N ALA A 46 13.46 -8.45 -1.51
CA ALA A 46 14.28 -8.95 -2.62
C ALA A 46 15.70 -9.28 -2.17
N LEU A 47 16.37 -8.35 -1.47
CA LEU A 47 17.73 -8.55 -0.96
C LEU A 47 17.81 -9.73 0.02
N ARG A 48 16.88 -9.81 0.97
CA ARG A 48 16.85 -10.87 1.98
C ARG A 48 16.50 -12.23 1.36
N MET A 49 15.63 -12.26 0.35
CA MET A 49 15.31 -13.48 -0.39
C MET A 49 16.55 -14.00 -1.14
N THR A 50 17.27 -13.14 -1.87
CA THR A 50 18.52 -13.53 -2.55
C THR A 50 19.53 -14.13 -1.57
N GLN A 51 19.69 -13.52 -0.40
CA GLN A 51 20.60 -14.01 0.63
C GLN A 51 20.12 -15.34 1.24
N ALA A 52 18.85 -15.43 1.63
CA ALA A 52 18.31 -16.60 2.31
C ALA A 52 18.28 -17.84 1.41
N LEU A 53 17.97 -17.66 0.13
CA LEU A 53 17.89 -18.73 -0.85
C LEU A 53 19.24 -18.97 -1.55
N GLU A 54 20.26 -18.15 -1.30
CA GLU A 54 21.55 -18.19 -2.00
C GLU A 54 21.34 -18.21 -3.52
N LEU A 55 20.52 -17.27 -4.03
CA LEU A 55 20.20 -17.24 -5.46
C LEU A 55 21.45 -16.91 -6.28
N THR A 56 21.65 -17.63 -7.38
CA THR A 56 22.71 -17.32 -8.33
C THR A 56 22.38 -16.06 -9.13
N GLN A 57 23.38 -15.54 -9.87
CA GLN A 57 23.18 -14.40 -10.75
C GLN A 57 22.16 -14.71 -11.86
N GLU A 58 22.21 -15.91 -12.41
CA GLU A 58 21.30 -16.40 -13.44
C GLU A 58 19.87 -16.53 -12.91
N GLN A 59 19.70 -17.12 -11.71
CA GLN A 59 18.40 -17.20 -11.06
C GLN A 59 17.83 -15.81 -10.77
N THR A 60 18.67 -14.90 -10.25
CA THR A 60 18.27 -13.52 -9.93
C THR A 60 17.81 -12.76 -11.17
N ALA A 61 18.52 -12.91 -12.29
CA ALA A 61 18.18 -12.26 -13.56
C ALA A 61 16.80 -12.68 -14.09
N VAL A 62 16.37 -13.92 -13.81
CA VAL A 62 15.05 -14.44 -14.22
C VAL A 62 13.97 -14.08 -13.19
N ILE A 63 14.27 -14.17 -11.90
CA ILE A 63 13.28 -14.01 -10.82
C ILE A 63 12.88 -12.55 -10.62
N PHE A 64 13.84 -11.62 -10.64
CA PHE A 64 13.60 -10.22 -10.24
C PHE A 64 12.64 -9.45 -11.16
N PRO A 65 12.68 -9.63 -12.48
CA PRO A 65 11.68 -9.01 -13.36
C PRO A 65 10.24 -9.44 -13.02
N GLU A 66 10.03 -10.73 -12.75
CA GLU A 66 8.71 -11.27 -12.44
C GLU A 66 8.26 -10.88 -11.02
N LEU A 67 9.18 -10.88 -10.05
CA LEU A 67 8.95 -10.35 -8.70
C LEU A 67 8.51 -8.87 -8.74
N SER A 68 9.19 -8.05 -9.54
CA SER A 68 8.86 -6.62 -9.70
C SER A 68 7.48 -6.43 -10.34
N ARG A 69 7.16 -7.24 -11.36
CA ARG A 69 5.84 -7.21 -12.01
C ARG A 69 4.74 -7.59 -11.04
N ALA A 70 4.92 -8.69 -10.30
CA ALA A 70 3.96 -9.16 -9.31
C ALA A 70 3.70 -8.12 -8.21
N GLU A 71 4.74 -7.45 -7.72
CA GLU A 71 4.58 -6.39 -6.72
C GLU A 71 3.83 -5.18 -7.30
N LYS A 72 4.12 -4.77 -8.53
CA LYS A 72 3.43 -3.66 -9.18
C LYS A 72 1.93 -3.94 -9.38
N ASP A 73 1.59 -5.14 -9.85
CA ASP A 73 0.20 -5.56 -10.03
C ASP A 73 -0.56 -5.53 -8.70
N LYS A 74 0.04 -6.13 -7.66
CA LYS A 74 -0.53 -6.15 -6.31
C LYS A 74 -0.67 -4.76 -5.71
N ALA A 75 0.28 -3.85 -5.99
CA ALA A 75 0.23 -2.51 -5.43
C ALA A 75 -1.02 -1.74 -5.85
N GLY A 76 -1.42 -1.87 -7.13
CA GLY A 76 -2.66 -1.29 -7.64
C GLY A 76 -3.89 -1.82 -6.91
N TRP A 77 -4.05 -3.16 -6.84
CA TRP A 77 -5.21 -3.76 -6.18
C TRP A 77 -5.22 -3.57 -4.67
N GLN A 78 -4.06 -3.47 -4.02
CA GLN A 78 -3.97 -3.17 -2.59
C GLN A 78 -4.40 -1.74 -2.29
N HIS A 79 -4.08 -0.79 -3.17
CA HIS A 79 -4.58 0.59 -3.05
C HIS A 79 -6.09 0.65 -3.20
N GLU A 80 -6.63 0.01 -4.26
CA GLU A 80 -8.07 -0.11 -4.47
C GLU A 80 -8.78 -0.77 -3.28
N LEU A 81 -8.20 -1.87 -2.76
CA LEU A 81 -8.72 -2.56 -1.58
C LEU A 81 -8.73 -1.67 -0.33
N ALA A 82 -7.74 -0.79 -0.17
CA ALA A 82 -7.70 0.14 0.95
C ALA A 82 -8.83 1.18 0.87
N GLU A 83 -9.12 1.70 -0.33
CA GLU A 83 -10.22 2.63 -0.55
C GLU A 83 -11.59 1.95 -0.35
N GLU A 84 -11.82 0.76 -0.92
CA GLU A 84 -13.10 0.05 -0.70
C GLU A 84 -13.31 -0.31 0.79
N ILE A 85 -12.24 -0.66 1.53
CA ILE A 85 -12.33 -0.88 2.98
C ILE A 85 -12.68 0.40 3.74
N LYS A 86 -12.13 1.55 3.33
CA LYS A 86 -12.45 2.85 3.90
C LYS A 86 -13.90 3.23 3.62
N ASN A 87 -14.39 2.99 2.40
CA ASN A 87 -15.78 3.20 2.01
C ASN A 87 -16.72 2.33 2.85
N LEU A 88 -16.45 1.02 2.94
CA LEU A 88 -17.25 0.11 3.76
C LEU A 88 -17.30 0.53 5.23
N ARG A 89 -16.17 0.99 5.81
CA ARG A 89 -16.16 1.54 7.18
C ARG A 89 -17.06 2.76 7.32
N GLN A 90 -17.09 3.64 6.32
CA GLN A 90 -17.97 4.80 6.33
C GLN A 90 -19.44 4.40 6.23
N MET A 91 -19.77 3.46 5.33
CA MET A 91 -21.13 2.93 5.20
C MET A 91 -21.63 2.34 6.53
N VAL A 92 -20.81 1.51 7.18
CA VAL A 92 -21.12 0.91 8.49
C VAL A 92 -21.30 1.98 9.57
N LYS A 93 -20.45 3.02 9.57
CA LYS A 93 -20.54 4.12 10.55
C LYS A 93 -21.82 4.95 10.37
N GLU A 94 -22.21 5.22 9.13
CA GLU A 94 -23.40 6.03 8.83
C GLU A 94 -24.70 5.23 8.97
N ASN A 95 -24.64 3.92 8.76
CA ASN A 95 -25.77 2.98 8.81
C ASN A 95 -26.96 3.42 7.93
N LYS A 96 -26.66 3.99 6.76
CA LYS A 96 -27.66 4.53 5.81
C LYS A 96 -27.69 3.80 4.46
N ALA A 97 -26.78 2.87 4.23
CA ALA A 97 -26.76 2.06 3.02
C ALA A 97 -27.80 0.93 3.10
N SER A 98 -28.37 0.58 1.96
CA SER A 98 -29.22 -0.59 1.76
C SER A 98 -28.41 -1.90 1.87
N ALA A 99 -29.11 -3.01 2.09
CA ALA A 99 -28.49 -4.33 2.12
C ALA A 99 -27.78 -4.66 0.80
N GLU A 100 -28.36 -4.27 -0.34
CA GLU A 100 -27.76 -4.48 -1.67
C GLU A 100 -26.45 -3.70 -1.84
N GLU A 101 -26.40 -2.44 -1.39
CA GLU A 101 -25.18 -1.64 -1.42
C GLU A 101 -24.06 -2.25 -0.57
N TYR A 102 -24.37 -2.79 0.61
CA TYR A 102 -23.40 -3.52 1.43
C TYR A 102 -22.88 -4.77 0.72
N GLU A 103 -23.76 -5.60 0.16
CA GLU A 103 -23.36 -6.82 -0.53
C GLU A 103 -22.49 -6.53 -1.76
N ASN A 104 -22.80 -5.47 -2.50
CA ASN A 104 -21.99 -5.02 -3.63
C ASN A 104 -20.57 -4.61 -3.19
N GLU A 105 -20.44 -3.83 -2.12
CA GLU A 105 -19.13 -3.40 -1.61
C GLU A 105 -18.32 -4.60 -1.07
N ILE A 106 -18.98 -5.51 -0.35
CA ILE A 106 -18.37 -6.76 0.12
C ILE A 106 -17.87 -7.60 -1.05
N ALA A 107 -18.65 -7.71 -2.13
CA ALA A 107 -18.27 -8.48 -3.32
C ALA A 107 -17.00 -7.92 -3.97
N LYS A 108 -16.89 -6.60 -4.14
CA LYS A 108 -15.67 -5.95 -4.67
C LYS A 108 -14.45 -6.23 -3.81
N ILE A 109 -14.57 -6.07 -2.49
CA ILE A 109 -13.47 -6.35 -1.53
C ILE A 109 -13.02 -7.82 -1.64
N ARG A 110 -13.97 -8.75 -1.74
CA ARG A 110 -13.67 -10.18 -1.90
C ARG A 110 -12.94 -10.46 -3.21
N GLU A 111 -13.37 -9.86 -4.31
CA GLU A 111 -12.72 -10.01 -5.62
C GLU A 111 -11.29 -9.44 -5.61
N LEU A 112 -11.06 -8.26 -5.02
CA LEU A 112 -9.72 -7.69 -4.89
C LEU A 112 -8.78 -8.59 -4.06
N ARG A 113 -9.27 -9.15 -2.96
CA ARG A 113 -8.50 -10.11 -2.16
C ARG A 113 -8.13 -11.36 -2.95
N LYS A 114 -9.08 -11.91 -3.72
CA LYS A 114 -8.81 -13.06 -4.60
C LYS A 114 -7.74 -12.74 -5.64
N LYS A 115 -7.81 -11.58 -6.31
CA LYS A 115 -6.81 -11.14 -7.30
C LYS A 115 -5.41 -11.06 -6.70
N ILE A 116 -5.28 -10.44 -5.53
CA ILE A 116 -4.00 -10.31 -4.81
C ILE A 116 -3.45 -11.70 -4.45
N GLN A 117 -4.29 -12.59 -3.92
CA GLN A 117 -3.89 -13.94 -3.55
C GLN A 117 -3.47 -14.77 -4.76
N ALA A 118 -4.27 -14.75 -5.82
CA ALA A 118 -3.98 -15.47 -7.06
C ALA A 118 -2.64 -15.02 -7.66
N ARG A 119 -2.36 -13.71 -7.62
CA ARG A 119 -1.09 -13.19 -8.14
C ARG A 119 0.12 -13.61 -7.32
N GLU A 120 0.00 -13.65 -5.99
CA GLU A 120 1.06 -14.20 -5.12
C GLU A 120 1.30 -15.67 -5.43
N GLN A 121 0.23 -16.47 -5.58
CA GLN A 121 0.34 -17.88 -5.92
C GLN A 121 1.01 -18.09 -7.29
N THR A 122 0.61 -17.34 -8.32
CA THR A 122 1.25 -17.41 -9.65
C THR A 122 2.74 -17.08 -9.58
N PHE A 123 3.12 -16.08 -8.77
CA PHE A 123 4.53 -15.75 -8.56
C PHE A 123 5.28 -16.88 -7.85
N GLU A 124 4.69 -17.47 -6.80
CA GLU A 124 5.30 -18.59 -6.06
C GLU A 124 5.49 -19.83 -6.96
N GLU A 125 4.49 -20.18 -7.77
CA GLU A 125 4.58 -21.27 -8.74
C GLU A 125 5.68 -21.02 -9.78
N PHE A 126 5.80 -19.78 -10.26
CA PHE A 126 6.90 -19.38 -11.14
C PHE A 126 8.25 -19.53 -10.44
N LEU A 127 8.38 -19.00 -9.21
CA LEU A 127 9.60 -19.04 -8.43
C LEU A 127 10.04 -20.49 -8.21
N PHE A 128 9.12 -21.39 -7.84
CA PHE A 128 9.42 -22.80 -7.59
C PHE A 128 9.91 -23.54 -8.83
N LYS A 129 9.62 -23.07 -10.05
CA LYS A 129 10.22 -23.64 -11.26
C LYS A 129 11.70 -23.31 -11.39
N GLN A 130 12.16 -22.23 -10.75
CA GLN A 130 13.54 -21.75 -10.81
C GLN A 130 14.43 -22.24 -9.65
N LEU A 131 13.82 -22.79 -8.59
CA LEU A 131 14.51 -23.15 -7.35
C LEU A 131 14.80 -24.65 -7.24
N THR A 132 15.93 -24.98 -6.63
CA THR A 132 16.22 -26.36 -6.19
C THR A 132 15.30 -26.77 -5.02
N PRO A 133 15.15 -28.07 -4.70
CA PRO A 133 14.35 -28.51 -3.56
C PRO A 133 14.74 -27.85 -2.23
N VAL A 134 16.03 -27.69 -1.97
CA VAL A 134 16.52 -27.01 -0.74
C VAL A 134 16.14 -25.54 -0.75
N GLN A 135 16.27 -24.85 -1.89
CA GLN A 135 15.87 -23.45 -2.03
C GLN A 135 14.36 -23.25 -1.86
N LYS A 136 13.52 -24.19 -2.32
CA LYS A 136 12.06 -24.16 -2.07
C LYS A 136 11.75 -24.22 -0.59
N ALA A 137 12.39 -25.14 0.15
CA ALA A 137 12.22 -25.23 1.60
C ALA A 137 12.68 -23.93 2.31
N LYS A 138 13.85 -23.40 1.92
CA LYS A 138 14.35 -22.10 2.41
C LYS A 138 13.36 -20.96 2.13
N TYR A 139 12.73 -20.94 0.95
CA TYR A 139 11.72 -19.94 0.61
C TYR A 139 10.49 -20.00 1.51
N ILE A 140 9.94 -21.20 1.77
CA ILE A 140 8.76 -21.35 2.62
C ILE A 140 9.04 -20.79 4.02
N ILE A 141 10.19 -21.15 4.60
CA ILE A 141 10.63 -20.64 5.90
C ILE A 141 10.81 -19.12 5.84
N PHE A 142 11.57 -18.62 4.85
CA PHE A 142 11.81 -17.20 4.65
C PHE A 142 10.51 -16.40 4.54
N ASN A 143 9.53 -16.87 3.78
CA ASN A 143 8.28 -16.15 3.54
C ASN A 143 7.45 -16.02 4.82
N LEU A 144 7.39 -17.10 5.63
CA LEU A 144 6.73 -17.08 6.94
C LEU A 144 7.42 -16.11 7.91
N ASP A 145 8.75 -16.21 8.02
CA ASP A 145 9.55 -15.40 8.95
C ASP A 145 9.56 -13.92 8.56
N PHE A 146 9.68 -13.61 7.28
CA PHE A 146 9.70 -12.24 6.78
C PHE A 146 8.37 -11.54 7.07
N ASN A 147 7.25 -12.19 6.76
CA ASN A 147 5.91 -11.62 6.97
C ASN A 147 5.63 -11.38 8.46
N ARG A 148 5.99 -12.35 9.32
CA ARG A 148 5.87 -12.20 10.77
C ARG A 148 6.74 -11.04 11.28
N GLY A 149 8.01 -11.01 10.90
CA GLY A 149 8.96 -9.98 11.31
C GLY A 149 8.58 -8.58 10.85
N LEU A 150 8.00 -8.45 9.64
CA LEU A 150 7.51 -7.18 9.11
C LEU A 150 6.33 -6.66 9.94
N MET A 151 5.34 -7.50 10.23
CA MET A 151 4.18 -7.14 11.04
C MET A 151 4.57 -6.68 12.44
N GLU A 152 5.47 -7.41 13.10
CA GLU A 152 5.97 -7.04 14.43
C GLU A 152 6.68 -5.68 14.43
N ARG A 153 7.52 -5.41 13.41
CA ARG A 153 8.23 -4.12 13.27
C ARG A 153 7.27 -2.96 12.99
N MET A 154 6.30 -3.16 12.09
CA MET A 154 5.28 -2.15 11.78
C MET A 154 4.42 -1.81 13.00
N ASN A 155 4.02 -2.81 13.79
CA ASN A 155 3.27 -2.61 15.03
C ASN A 155 4.06 -1.79 16.05
N ARG A 156 5.36 -2.10 16.23
CA ARG A 156 6.25 -1.32 17.11
C ARG A 156 6.40 0.13 16.64
N ALA A 157 6.61 0.35 15.34
CA ALA A 157 6.74 1.69 14.77
C ALA A 157 5.47 2.54 14.98
N ARG A 158 4.27 1.96 14.81
CA ARG A 158 3.00 2.64 15.10
C ARG A 158 2.85 3.00 16.58
N MET A 159 3.22 2.11 17.50
CA MET A 159 3.16 2.38 18.94
C MET A 159 4.09 3.52 19.36
N LEU A 160 5.29 3.60 18.79
CA LEU A 160 6.23 4.69 19.06
C LEU A 160 5.73 6.03 18.51
N GLY A 161 5.16 6.05 17.30
CA GLY A 161 4.56 7.24 16.71
C GLY A 161 3.33 7.76 17.47
N SER A 162 2.56 6.88 18.11
CA SER A 162 1.40 7.25 18.94
C SER A 162 1.77 7.77 20.33
N LYS A 163 2.97 7.47 20.85
CA LYS A 163 3.46 7.98 22.14
C LYS A 163 4.14 9.35 22.05
N MET A 164 4.48 9.79 20.84
CA MET A 164 5.11 11.09 20.57
C MET A 164 4.11 12.17 20.13
N LYS A 165 2.81 11.84 20.07
CA LYS A 165 1.70 12.78 19.87
C LYS A 165 0.92 12.92 21.17
#